data_AF-A0A672K3B1-F1
#
_entry.id   AF-A0A672K3B1-F1
#
_cell.length_a   1.000
_cell.length_b   1.000
_cell.length_c   1.000
_cell.angle_alpha   90.00
_cell.angle_beta   90.00
_cell.angle_gamma   90.00
#
_symmetry.space_group_name_H-M   'P 1'
#
loop_
_entity.id
_entity.type
_entity.pdbx_description
1 polymer ?
#
loop_
_entity_poly.entity_id
_entity_poly.type
_entity_poly.pdbx_seq_one_letter_code
_entity_poly.pdbx_strand_id
1 'polypeptide(L)'
;LKILKNDLEELEQFARTFKQRRIKLGFTQGDVGLAMGKLYGNDFSQTTISRFEALNLSFKNMCKLKPLLEKWLTDAGNHHKQLH
;
A
#
# COMPACT_ATOMS: atom_id res chain seq x y z
N LEU A 1 8.65 -17.20 19.29
CA LEU A 1 8.43 -15.81 19.75
C LEU A 1 9.24 -14.73 19.01
N LYS A 2 10.29 -15.05 18.23
CA LYS A 2 11.05 -14.04 17.44
C LYS A 2 10.49 -13.71 16.05
N ILE A 3 9.72 -14.62 15.45
CA ILE A 3 9.28 -14.50 14.04
C ILE A 3 8.33 -13.30 13.84
N LEU A 4 7.35 -13.10 14.75
CA LEU A 4 6.36 -12.00 14.65
C LEU A 4 6.93 -10.58 14.80
N LYS A 5 8.10 -10.39 15.43
CA LYS A 5 8.68 -9.05 15.60
C LYS A 5 9.23 -8.50 14.29
N ASN A 6 9.81 -9.37 13.46
CA ASN A 6 10.41 -8.97 12.20
C ASN A 6 9.34 -8.54 11.19
N ASP A 7 8.20 -9.23 11.17
CA ASP A 7 7.09 -8.92 10.28
C ASP A 7 6.47 -7.53 10.55
N LEU A 8 6.38 -7.13 11.83
CA LEU A 8 5.83 -5.82 12.20
C LEU A 8 6.76 -4.67 11.79
N GLU A 9 8.07 -4.83 11.99
CA GLU A 9 9.06 -3.85 11.58
C GLU A 9 9.09 -3.70 10.05
N GLU A 10 9.01 -4.81 9.34
CA GLU A 10 8.95 -4.82 7.87
C GLU A 10 7.64 -4.17 7.35
N LEU A 11 6.51 -4.41 8.03
CA LEU A 11 5.25 -3.74 7.71
C LEU A 11 5.30 -2.23 7.96
N GLU A 12 5.93 -1.79 9.04
CA GLU A 12 6.12 -0.37 9.34
C GLU A 12 7.00 0.32 8.29
N GLN A 13 8.14 -0.29 7.96
CA GLN A 13 9.03 0.21 6.92
C GLN A 13 8.32 0.27 5.57
N PHE A 14 7.55 -0.76 5.24
CA PHE A 14 6.75 -0.80 4.02
C PHE A 14 5.69 0.30 4.00
N ALA A 15 4.90 0.48 5.07
CA ALA A 15 3.84 1.50 5.12
C ALA A 15 4.41 2.93 4.95
N ARG A 16 5.56 3.21 5.58
CA ARG A 16 6.27 4.49 5.43
C ARG A 16 6.77 4.69 4.00
N THR A 17 7.39 3.67 3.42
CA THR A 17 7.92 3.71 2.04
C THR A 17 6.81 3.86 1.02
N PHE A 18 5.72 3.11 1.20
CA PHE A 18 4.53 3.17 0.37
C PHE A 18 3.94 4.59 0.33
N LYS A 19 3.75 5.21 1.50
CA LYS A 19 3.25 6.58 1.62
C LYS A 19 4.14 7.58 0.87
N GLN A 20 5.46 7.50 1.06
CA GLN A 20 6.41 8.39 0.38
C GLN A 20 6.36 8.22 -1.15
N ARG A 21 6.36 6.98 -1.63
CA ARG A 21 6.32 6.67 -3.07
C ARG A 21 5.00 7.08 -3.70
N ARG A 22 3.87 6.83 -3.04
CA ARG A 22 2.55 7.28 -3.48
C ARG A 22 2.52 8.79 -3.69
N ILE A 23 3.00 9.57 -2.71
CA ILE A 23 3.07 11.03 -2.80
C ILE A 23 4.04 11.47 -3.90
N LYS A 24 5.21 10.82 -4.01
CA LYS A 24 6.21 11.12 -5.05
C LYS A 24 5.70 10.90 -6.47
N LEU A 25 4.85 9.89 -6.66
CA LEU A 25 4.19 9.59 -7.93
C LEU A 25 2.94 10.46 -8.18
N GLY A 26 2.54 11.29 -7.21
CA GLY A 26 1.39 12.20 -7.34
C GLY A 26 0.03 11.55 -7.08
N PHE A 27 -0.03 10.34 -6.52
CA PHE A 27 -1.32 9.67 -6.27
C PHE A 27 -1.93 10.08 -4.92
N THR A 28 -3.24 10.36 -4.92
CA THR A 28 -4.00 10.49 -3.67
C THR A 28 -4.36 9.12 -3.10
N GLN A 29 -4.72 9.05 -1.82
CA GLN A 29 -5.21 7.81 -1.21
C GLN A 29 -6.49 7.29 -1.89
N GLY A 30 -7.32 8.20 -2.42
CA GLY A 30 -8.51 7.85 -3.20
C GLY A 30 -8.15 7.23 -4.55
N ASP A 31 -7.17 7.79 -5.26
CA ASP A 31 -6.70 7.24 -6.55
C ASP A 31 -6.15 5.83 -6.39
N VAL A 32 -5.37 5.60 -5.32
CA VAL A 32 -4.89 4.27 -4.96
C VAL A 32 -6.07 3.35 -4.66
N GLY A 33 -7.02 3.80 -3.84
CA GLY A 33 -8.22 3.02 -3.51
C GLY A 33 -8.99 2.59 -4.77
N LEU A 34 -9.22 3.51 -5.69
CA LEU A 34 -9.91 3.27 -6.95
C LEU A 34 -9.13 2.29 -7.85
N ALA A 35 -7.83 2.51 -8.03
CA ALA A 35 -6.98 1.65 -8.85
C ALA A 35 -6.91 0.22 -8.28
N MET A 36 -6.75 0.10 -6.96
CA MET A 36 -6.75 -1.18 -6.26
C MET A 36 -8.11 -1.87 -6.34
N GLY A 37 -9.21 -1.13 -6.22
CA GLY A 37 -10.56 -1.66 -6.37
C GLY A 37 -10.81 -2.23 -7.76
N LYS A 38 -10.29 -1.58 -8.81
CA LYS A 38 -10.37 -2.06 -10.20
C LYS A 38 -9.51 -3.30 -10.45
N LEU A 39 -8.33 -3.39 -9.84
CA LEU A 39 -7.38 -4.48 -10.04
C LEU A 39 -7.68 -5.73 -9.20
N TYR A 40 -8.16 -5.56 -7.97
CA TYR A 40 -8.24 -6.61 -6.96
C TYR A 40 -9.65 -6.80 -6.35
N GLY A 41 -10.62 -5.96 -6.70
CA GLY A 41 -12.00 -6.05 -6.21
C GLY A 41 -12.31 -5.17 -4.97
N ASN A 42 -13.61 -5.10 -4.65
CA ASN A 42 -14.37 -4.04 -3.96
C ASN A 42 -14.00 -3.57 -2.53
N ASP A 43 -12.81 -3.85 -1.98
CA ASP A 43 -12.50 -3.52 -0.57
C ASP A 43 -11.52 -2.34 -0.36
N PHE A 44 -11.10 -1.68 -1.43
CA PHE A 44 -10.15 -0.58 -1.35
C PHE A 44 -10.84 0.78 -1.43
N SER A 45 -10.80 1.49 -0.31
CA SER A 45 -11.26 2.88 -0.19
C SER A 45 -10.10 3.78 0.26
N GLN A 46 -10.28 5.09 0.12
CA GLN A 46 -9.37 6.09 0.69
C GLN A 46 -9.11 5.80 2.18
N THR A 47 -10.16 5.44 2.93
CA THR A 47 -10.08 5.06 4.35
C THR A 47 -9.22 3.83 4.57
N THR A 48 -9.30 2.81 3.70
CA THR A 48 -8.47 1.60 3.77
C THR A 48 -6.99 1.96 3.63
N ILE A 49 -6.64 2.80 2.64
CA ILE A 49 -5.26 3.25 2.42
C ILE A 49 -4.76 4.09 3.60
N SER A 50 -5.58 5.02 4.09
CA SER A 50 -5.22 5.84 5.25
C SER A 50 -4.97 5.01 6.50
N ARG A 51 -5.76 3.97 6.74
CA ARG A 51 -5.58 3.06 7.88
C ARG A 51 -4.32 2.21 7.74
N PHE A 52 -4.02 1.73 6.54
CA PHE A 52 -2.78 0.99 6.26
C PHE A 52 -1.54 1.85 6.52
N GLU A 53 -1.52 3.08 6.00
CA GLU A 53 -0.40 4.02 6.22
C GLU A 53 -0.19 4.39 7.69
N ALA A 54 -1.27 4.37 8.49
CA ALA A 54 -1.24 4.62 9.92
C ALA A 54 -0.99 3.35 10.77
N LEU A 55 -0.75 2.19 10.14
CA LEU A 55 -0.67 0.87 10.79
C LEU A 55 -1.91 0.55 11.67
N ASN A 56 -3.04 1.17 11.36
CA ASN A 56 -4.28 1.09 12.13
C ASN A 56 -5.22 0.02 11.55
N LEU A 57 -4.67 -1.17 11.28
CA LEU A 57 -5.38 -2.37 10.84
C LEU A 57 -4.85 -3.57 11.62
N SER A 58 -5.63 -4.65 11.66
CA SER A 58 -5.17 -5.91 12.25
C SER A 58 -3.95 -6.45 11.50
N PHE A 59 -3.03 -7.10 12.21
CA PHE A 59 -1.82 -7.69 11.63
C PHE A 59 -2.13 -8.61 10.42
N LYS A 60 -3.19 -9.43 10.53
CA LYS A 60 -3.65 -10.30 9.43
C LYS A 60 -4.05 -9.52 8.18
N ASN A 61 -4.72 -8.38 8.34
CA ASN A 61 -5.07 -7.51 7.23
C ASN A 61 -3.85 -6.79 6.66
N MET A 62 -2.95 -6.30 7.52
CA MET A 62 -1.69 -5.66 7.09
C MET A 62 -0.85 -6.61 6.23
N CYS A 63 -0.64 -7.85 6.68
CA CYS A 63 0.06 -8.88 5.92
C CYS A 63 -0.63 -9.20 4.58
N LYS A 64 -1.97 -9.20 4.53
CA LYS A 64 -2.73 -9.44 3.30
C LYS A 64 -2.61 -8.28 2.31
N LEU A 65 -2.56 -7.05 2.81
CA LEU A 65 -2.53 -5.83 1.99
C LEU A 65 -1.14 -5.52 1.43
N LYS A 66 -0.08 -5.79 2.20
CA LYS A 66 1.32 -5.55 1.80
C LYS A 66 1.65 -6.03 0.37
N PRO A 67 1.48 -7.31 0.00
CA PRO A 67 1.84 -7.77 -1.35
C PRO A 67 0.97 -7.15 -2.46
N LEU A 68 -0.29 -6.81 -2.16
CA LEU A 68 -1.17 -6.15 -3.12
C LEU A 68 -0.71 -4.71 -3.41
N LEU A 69 -0.38 -3.97 -2.35
CA LEU A 69 0.10 -2.59 -2.45
C LEU A 69 1.50 -2.52 -3.06
N GLU A 70 2.36 -3.50 -2.79
CA GLU A 70 3.69 -3.62 -3.38
C GLU A 70 3.62 -3.83 -4.89
N LYS A 71 2.75 -4.75 -5.33
CA LYS A 71 2.51 -4.98 -6.75
C LYS A 71 1.95 -3.74 -7.43
N TRP A 72 0.95 -3.09 -6.83
CA TRP A 72 0.41 -1.84 -7.36
C TRP A 72 1.46 -0.73 -7.44
N LEU A 73 2.34 -0.61 -6.44
CA LEU A 73 3.39 0.41 -6.43
C LEU A 73 4.40 0.20 -7.57
N THR A 74 4.71 -1.05 -7.86
CA THR A 74 5.57 -1.45 -8.99
C THR A 74 4.91 -1.10 -10.32
N ASP A 75 3.63 -1.47 -10.49
CA ASP A 75 2.86 -1.17 -11.70
C ASP A 75 2.72 0.34 -11.90
N ALA A 76 2.33 1.09 -10.88
CA ALA A 76 2.21 2.55 -10.91
C ALA A 76 3.55 3.23 -11.23
N GLY A 77 4.66 2.73 -10.66
CA GLY A 77 6.00 3.23 -10.95
C GLY A 77 6.45 2.98 -12.40
N ASN A 78 6.07 1.86 -13.00
CA ASN A 78 6.39 1.55 -14.40
C ASN A 78 5.60 2.43 -15.38
N HIS A 79 4.31 2.66 -15.12
CA HIS A 79 3.49 3.55 -15.95
C HIS A 79 3.93 5.01 -15.85
N HIS A 80 4.39 5.47 -14.68
CA HIS A 80 4.90 6.83 -14.51
C HIS A 80 6.21 7.07 -15.29
N LYS A 81 7.06 6.05 -15.45
CA LYS A 81 8.30 6.15 -16.23
C LYS A 81 8.08 6.22 -17.75
N GLN A 82 6.91 5.85 -18.26
CA GLN A 82 6.61 5.94 -19.70
C GLN A 82 6.10 7.32 -20.13
N LEU A 83 5.80 8.21 -19.18
CA LEU A 83 5.26 9.55 -19.45
C LEU A 83 6.33 10.66 -19.35
N HIS A 84 7.60 10.31 -19.18
CA HIS A 84 8.73 11.23 -19.12
C HIS A 84 9.81 10.88 -20.14
#